data_AF-A0A7S0WIX7-F1
#
_entry.id   AF-A0A7S0WIX7-F1
#
_cell.length_a   1.000
_cell.length_b   1.000
_cell.length_c   1.000
_cell.angle_alpha   90.00
_cell.angle_beta   90.00
_cell.angle_gamma   90.00
#
_symmetry.space_group_name_H-M   'P 1'
#
loop_
_entity.id
_entity.type
_entity.pdbx_description
1 polymer ?
#
loop_
_entity_poly.entity_id
_entity_poly.type
_entity_poly.pdbx_seq_one_letter_code
_entity_poly.pdbx_strand_id
1 'polypeptide(L)'
;VLPHQYGRGMNSFSWKTRRKEAHATSSKGFVGKCSSMFITPLSWMRGIEDGDGGDISGKLTCPGCDTKIGAFAWSGIQCSCGAWVSPAFQIQHAKTDAF
;
A
#
# COMPACT_ATOMS: atom_id res chain seq x y z
N VAL A 1 11.60 6.18 1.39
CA VAL A 1 10.43 5.33 1.78
C VAL A 1 9.55 6.14 2.71
N LEU A 2 8.27 6.27 2.39
CA LEU A 2 7.29 6.96 3.24
C LEU A 2 6.87 6.01 4.37
N PRO A 3 7.18 6.33 5.64
CA PRO A 3 6.69 5.54 6.76
C PRO A 3 5.18 5.76 6.91
N HIS A 4 4.43 4.68 7.15
CA HIS A 4 3.04 4.77 7.59
C HIS A 4 2.91 4.09 8.95
N GLN A 5 2.02 4.60 9.80
CA GLN A 5 1.70 3.91 11.05
C GLN A 5 0.99 2.58 10.77
N TYR A 6 1.20 1.58 11.61
CA TYR A 6 0.47 0.32 11.51
C TYR A 6 -1.03 0.57 11.69
N GLY A 7 -1.86 0.00 10.82
CA GLY A 7 -3.30 0.16 10.94
C GLY A 7 -3.91 -0.75 12.00
N ARG A 8 -5.20 -0.59 12.28
CA ARG A 8 -5.97 -1.43 13.21
C ARG A 8 -6.25 -2.86 12.68
N GLY A 9 -5.45 -3.33 11.72
CA GLY A 9 -5.57 -4.65 11.10
C GLY A 9 -6.65 -4.76 10.01
N MET A 10 -6.66 -5.91 9.32
CA MET A 10 -7.60 -6.26 8.23
C MET A 10 -9.08 -6.23 8.67
N ASN A 11 -9.30 -6.31 9.97
CA ASN A 11 -10.59 -6.40 10.65
C ASN A 11 -11.38 -5.07 10.65
N SER A 12 -10.74 -3.92 10.47
CA SER A 12 -11.43 -2.62 10.35
C SER A 12 -12.22 -2.44 9.05
N PHE A 13 -11.92 -3.24 8.02
CA PHE A 13 -12.56 -3.12 6.69
C PHE A 13 -13.43 -4.32 6.32
N SER A 14 -13.44 -5.39 7.13
CA SER A 14 -14.35 -6.52 6.93
C SER A 14 -15.77 -6.15 7.36
N TRP A 15 -16.69 -6.10 6.40
CA TRP A 15 -18.10 -5.81 6.65
C TRP A 15 -18.74 -6.76 7.67
N LYS A 16 -18.23 -8.01 7.78
CA LYS A 16 -18.73 -9.03 8.71
C LYS A 16 -18.47 -8.67 10.18
N THR A 17 -17.42 -7.89 10.47
CA THR A 17 -17.05 -7.51 11.84
C THR A 17 -17.89 -6.36 12.38
N ARG A 18 -18.53 -5.57 11.50
CA ARG A 18 -19.32 -4.37 11.85
C ARG A 18 -20.55 -4.66 12.74
N ARG A 19 -20.98 -5.93 12.84
CA ARG A 19 -22.10 -6.36 13.70
C ARG A 19 -21.68 -6.86 15.09
N LYS A 20 -20.39 -7.01 15.36
CA LYS A 20 -19.87 -7.66 16.58
C LYS A 20 -18.99 -6.72 17.42
N GLU A 21 -19.25 -5.41 17.34
CA GLU A 21 -18.56 -4.41 18.15
C GLU A 21 -19.40 -4.07 19.39
N ALA A 22 -19.25 -4.88 20.44
CA ALA A 22 -19.54 -4.43 21.80
C ALA A 22 -18.44 -4.82 22.79
N HIS A 23 -17.65 -5.88 22.58
CA HIS A 23 -16.68 -6.33 23.59
C HIS A 23 -15.47 -7.13 23.06
N ALA A 24 -14.72 -6.60 22.09
CA ALA A 24 -13.45 -7.23 21.68
C ALA A 24 -12.30 -6.22 21.59
N THR A 25 -11.86 -5.74 22.75
CA THR A 25 -10.51 -5.19 22.95
C THR A 25 -9.49 -6.31 22.83
N SER A 26 -9.06 -6.61 21.61
CA SER A 26 -7.75 -7.22 21.41
C SER A 26 -7.09 -6.60 20.19
N SER A 27 -6.53 -5.42 20.41
CA SER A 27 -5.57 -4.77 19.54
C SER A 27 -4.30 -5.63 19.49
N LYS A 28 -4.33 -6.73 18.74
CA LYS A 28 -3.09 -7.31 18.20
C LYS A 28 -2.57 -6.32 17.17
N GLY A 29 -1.82 -5.32 17.65
CA GLY A 29 -1.03 -4.47 16.79
C GLY A 29 -0.17 -5.35 15.89
N PHE A 30 0.02 -4.95 14.64
CA PHE A 30 0.90 -5.67 13.73
C PHE A 30 2.34 -5.60 14.27
N VAL A 31 2.81 -6.69 14.90
CA VAL A 31 4.19 -6.84 15.38
C VAL A 31 5.00 -7.49 14.25
N GLY A 32 5.27 -6.75 13.19
CA GLY A 32 6.00 -7.26 12.03
C GLY A 32 6.50 -6.14 11.13
N LYS A 33 7.48 -6.46 10.27
CA LYS A 33 7.88 -5.57 9.17
C LYS A 33 6.81 -5.64 8.08
N CYS A 34 6.42 -4.51 7.51
CA CYS A 34 5.54 -4.51 6.34
C CYS A 34 6.21 -5.28 5.19
N SER A 35 5.42 -6.08 4.46
CA SER A 35 5.87 -6.77 3.24
C SER A 35 6.04 -5.82 2.05
N SER A 36 5.62 -4.57 2.21
CA SER A 36 5.64 -3.56 1.16
C SER A 36 6.19 -2.25 1.69
N MET A 37 6.91 -1.53 0.83
CA MET A 37 7.32 -0.15 1.05
C MET A 37 6.47 0.80 0.21
N PHE A 38 6.31 2.02 0.71
CA PHE A 38 5.64 3.10 -0.02
C PHE A 38 6.65 4.19 -0.34
N ILE A 39 6.54 4.79 -1.52
CA ILE A 39 7.45 5.84 -1.97
C ILE A 39 6.68 7.04 -2.49
N THR A 40 7.35 8.17 -2.58
CA THR A 40 6.90 9.28 -3.42
C THR A 40 7.01 8.85 -4.88
N PRO A 41 6.14 9.36 -5.77
CA PRO A 41 6.26 9.10 -7.19
C PRO A 41 7.65 9.56 -7.68
N LEU A 42 8.21 8.78 -8.60
CA LEU A 42 9.55 8.99 -9.15
C LEU A 42 9.44 9.60 -10.54
N SER A 43 10.48 10.29 -11.00
CA SER A 43 10.51 10.96 -12.30
C SER A 43 10.27 10.04 -13.51
N TRP A 44 10.47 8.73 -13.38
CA TRP A 44 10.16 7.75 -14.43
C TRP A 44 8.68 7.31 -14.43
N MET A 45 7.91 7.68 -13.40
CA MET A 45 6.45 7.51 -13.31
C MET A 45 5.67 8.67 -13.96
N ARG A 46 6.34 9.56 -14.71
CA ARG A 46 5.86 10.82 -15.33
C ARG A 46 4.66 10.76 -16.29
N GLY A 47 3.88 9.68 -16.31
CA GLY A 47 2.56 9.60 -16.95
C GLY A 47 1.42 9.24 -16.00
N ILE A 48 1.76 8.89 -14.75
CA ILE A 48 0.83 8.55 -13.67
C ILE A 48 0.58 9.78 -12.78
N GLU A 49 1.53 10.72 -12.76
CA GLU A 49 1.60 11.87 -11.84
C GLU A 49 0.57 12.94 -12.13
N ASP A 50 0.26 13.18 -13.40
CA ASP A 50 -0.38 14.44 -13.81
C ASP A 50 -1.91 14.39 -13.85
N GLY A 51 -2.57 13.24 -13.66
CA GLY A 51 -4.04 13.16 -13.61
C GLY A 51 -4.79 13.61 -14.88
N ASP A 52 -4.09 14.16 -15.88
CA ASP A 52 -4.61 14.75 -17.12
C ASP A 52 -4.88 13.70 -18.22
N GLY A 53 -5.17 12.46 -17.83
CA GLY A 53 -5.50 11.35 -18.75
C GLY A 53 -4.82 10.00 -18.46
N GLY A 54 -4.01 9.93 -17.41
CA GLY A 54 -3.38 8.69 -16.94
C GLY A 54 -4.29 7.86 -16.03
N ASP A 55 -3.98 6.56 -15.89
CA ASP A 55 -4.71 5.67 -14.97
C ASP A 55 -4.57 6.16 -13.52
N ILE A 56 -5.69 6.25 -12.79
CA ILE A 56 -5.72 6.59 -11.35
C ILE A 56 -5.22 5.46 -10.43
N SER A 57 -5.07 4.26 -10.98
CA SER A 57 -4.55 3.09 -10.29
C SER A 57 -4.01 2.09 -11.29
N GLY A 58 -2.94 1.37 -10.94
CA GLY A 58 -2.30 0.46 -11.88
C GLY A 58 -1.16 -0.33 -11.27
N LYS A 59 -0.41 -1.02 -12.15
CA LYS A 59 0.77 -1.81 -11.78
C LYS A 59 2.04 -0.98 -11.93
N LEU A 60 2.99 -1.15 -11.01
CA LEU A 60 4.34 -0.62 -11.15
C LEU A 60 5.26 -1.70 -11.70
N THR A 61 5.99 -1.34 -12.74
CA THR A 61 6.90 -2.22 -13.48
C THR A 61 8.31 -1.63 -13.45
N CYS A 62 9.33 -2.47 -13.34
CA CYS A 62 10.72 -2.03 -13.41
C CYS A 62 11.05 -1.53 -14.83
N PRO A 63 11.63 -0.33 -15.00
CA PRO A 63 11.98 0.21 -16.32
C PRO A 63 13.13 -0.53 -17.01
N GLY A 64 13.94 -1.32 -16.28
CA GLY A 64 15.08 -2.05 -16.83
C GLY A 64 14.80 -3.49 -17.24
N CYS A 65 13.73 -4.11 -16.71
CA CYS A 65 13.47 -5.54 -16.95
C CYS A 65 11.99 -5.89 -17.10
N ASP A 66 11.11 -4.90 -17.21
CA ASP A 66 9.65 -5.03 -17.40
C ASP A 66 8.94 -5.95 -16.39
N THR A 67 9.58 -6.23 -15.25
CA THR A 67 9.02 -7.08 -14.21
C THR A 67 8.14 -6.26 -13.29
N LYS A 68 6.95 -6.78 -12.97
CA LYS A 68 6.03 -6.13 -12.01
C LYS A 68 6.66 -6.08 -10.62
N ILE A 69 6.98 -4.89 -10.12
CA ILE A 69 7.56 -4.66 -8.78
C ILE A 69 6.50 -4.24 -7.75
N GLY A 70 5.35 -3.74 -8.21
CA GLY A 70 4.40 -3.10 -7.31
C GLY A 70 3.09 -2.71 -7.94
N ALA A 71 2.40 -1.79 -7.29
CA ALA A 71 1.15 -1.18 -7.72
C ALA A 71 1.04 0.25 -7.21
N PHE A 72 0.24 1.07 -7.89
CA PHE A 72 -0.07 2.41 -7.44
C PHE A 72 -1.58 2.64 -7.44
N ALA A 73 -2.08 3.49 -6.53
CA ALA A 73 -3.44 3.98 -6.54
C ALA A 73 -3.54 5.33 -5.84
N TRP A 74 -4.14 6.30 -6.51
CA TRP A 74 -4.40 7.62 -5.95
C TRP A 74 -5.48 7.63 -4.88
N SER A 75 -6.44 6.70 -4.95
CA SER A 75 -7.41 6.45 -3.87
C SER A 75 -6.75 5.87 -2.62
N GLY A 76 -5.55 5.32 -2.76
CA GLY A 76 -4.82 4.61 -1.72
C GLY A 76 -4.94 3.09 -1.79
N ILE A 77 -4.07 2.42 -1.06
CA ILE A 77 -3.98 0.96 -0.97
C ILE A 77 -3.88 0.55 0.50
N GLN A 78 -4.48 -0.60 0.83
CA GLN A 78 -4.33 -1.23 2.14
C GLN A 78 -2.99 -1.97 2.24
N CYS A 79 -2.15 -1.59 3.20
CA CYS A 79 -0.94 -2.32 3.53
C CYS A 79 -1.26 -3.61 4.29
N SER A 80 -0.38 -4.61 4.18
CA SER A 80 -0.45 -5.88 4.93
C SER A 80 -0.55 -5.71 6.47
N CYS A 81 -0.12 -4.57 7.00
CA CYS A 81 -0.29 -4.25 8.43
C CYS A 81 -1.67 -3.66 8.78
N GLY A 82 -2.57 -3.51 7.80
CA GLY A 82 -3.89 -2.91 7.97
C GLY A 82 -3.95 -1.39 7.83
N ALA A 83 -2.84 -0.71 7.53
CA ALA A 83 -2.82 0.73 7.30
C ALA A 83 -3.40 1.07 5.92
N TRP A 84 -4.20 2.13 5.84
CA TRP A 84 -4.59 2.74 4.57
C TRP A 84 -3.56 3.82 4.22
N VAL A 85 -2.93 3.71 3.05
CA VAL A 85 -1.93 4.67 2.58
C VAL A 85 -2.49 5.36 1.35
N SER A 86 -2.52 6.70 1.32
CA SER A 86 -2.95 7.49 0.17
C SER A 86 -2.15 8.80 0.08
N PRO A 87 -1.65 9.19 -1.11
CA PRO A 87 -1.57 8.39 -2.33
C PRO A 87 -0.62 7.20 -2.16
N ALA A 88 -0.93 6.06 -2.76
CA ALA A 88 -0.16 4.83 -2.59
C ALA A 88 0.68 4.50 -3.82
N PHE A 89 1.99 4.50 -3.68
CA PHE A 89 2.94 3.89 -4.61
C PHE A 89 3.65 2.76 -3.89
N GLN A 90 3.10 1.55 -4.02
CA GLN A 90 3.48 0.37 -3.26
C GLN A 90 4.50 -0.48 -4.04
N ILE A 91 5.62 -0.80 -3.42
CA ILE A 91 6.63 -1.72 -3.93
C ILE A 91 6.73 -2.92 -2.99
N GLN A 92 6.79 -4.13 -3.55
CA GLN A 92 6.88 -5.38 -2.79
C GLN A 92 8.33 -5.68 -2.42
N HIS A 93 8.64 -5.84 -1.13
CA HIS A 93 9.99 -6.20 -0.68
C HIS A 93 10.50 -7.51 -1.27
N ALA A 94 9.61 -8.47 -1.53
CA ALA A 94 9.98 -9.74 -2.16
C ALA A 94 10.54 -9.60 -3.59
N LYS A 95 10.40 -8.42 -4.21
CA LYS A 95 10.82 -8.14 -5.58
C LYS A 95 11.90 -7.06 -5.67
N THR A 96 12.33 -6.52 -4.53
CA THR A 96 13.31 -5.43 -4.46
C THR A 96 14.15 -5.60 -3.21
N ASP A 97 15.46 -5.67 -3.37
CA ASP A 97 16.39 -5.65 -2.24
C ASP A 97 16.57 -4.23 -1.70
N ALA A 98 16.76 -4.12 -0.39
CA ALA A 98 17.15 -2.86 0.25
C ALA A 98 18.67 -2.73 0.12
N PHE A 99 19.11 -1.70 -0.62
CA PHE A 99 20.51 -1.28 -0.65
C PHE A 99 20.85 -0.45 0.58
#